data_AF-A0A3Q3WWY9-F1
#
_entry.id   AF-A0A3Q3WWY9-F1
#
_cell.length_a   1.000
_cell.length_b   1.000
_cell.length_c   1.000
_cell.angle_alpha   90.00
_cell.angle_beta   90.00
_cell.angle_gamma   90.00
#
_symmetry.space_group_name_H-M   'P 1'
#
loop_
_entity.id
_entity.type
_entity.pdbx_description
1 polymer ?
#
loop_
_entity_poly.entity_id
_entity_poly.type
_entity_poly.pdbx_seq_one_letter_code
_entity_poly.pdbx_strand_id
1 'polypeptide(L)'
;RYQKANQSEQTRDQQPCVRGGFSCCAYTAEEHQAVHDALRQKLGPEYISTRVAGGGQRVCYIEGHRVISLANEMFGYNGWSHSITQQDVVSCWLNFSIPFLRDR
;
A
#
# COMPACT_ATOMS: atom_id res chain seq x y z
N ARG A 1 -18.94 29.79 45.29
CA ARG A 1 -18.61 30.92 44.39
C ARG A 1 -17.96 30.32 43.15
N TYR A 2 -18.80 29.82 42.25
CA TYR A 2 -18.36 29.17 41.02
C TYR A 2 -17.84 30.23 40.06
N GLN A 3 -16.57 30.17 39.69
CA GLN A 3 -16.02 30.98 38.61
C GLN A 3 -16.30 30.28 37.28
N LYS A 4 -17.34 30.76 36.59
CA LYS A 4 -17.32 30.83 35.12
C LYS A 4 -16.19 31.78 34.73
N ALA A 5 -15.32 31.36 33.81
CA ALA A 5 -14.61 32.26 32.92
C ALA A 5 -14.22 31.48 31.65
N ASN A 6 -14.92 31.80 30.55
CA ASN A 6 -14.46 31.92 29.16
C ASN A 6 -13.62 30.75 28.60
N GLN A 7 -14.11 29.91 27.68
CA GLN A 7 -14.77 30.23 26.41
C GLN A 7 -14.02 31.35 25.66
N SER A 8 -12.91 30.96 25.03
CA SER A 8 -12.34 31.65 23.88
C SER A 8 -11.78 30.59 22.94
N GLU A 9 -12.47 30.42 21.81
CA GLU A 9 -11.98 29.75 20.62
C GLU A 9 -10.52 30.09 20.31
N GLN A 10 -9.71 29.08 19.94
CA GLN A 10 -8.97 29.17 18.68
C GLN A 10 -8.38 27.83 18.24
N THR A 11 -9.02 27.29 17.20
CA THR A 11 -8.51 26.37 16.20
C THR A 11 -7.16 26.87 15.64
N ARG A 12 -6.05 26.29 16.10
CA ARG A 12 -4.67 26.43 15.59
C ARG A 12 -3.88 25.36 16.37
N ASP A 13 -3.42 24.26 15.78
CA ASP A 13 -2.37 24.26 14.77
C ASP A 13 -2.58 23.11 13.76
N GLN A 14 -3.32 23.34 12.68
CA GLN A 14 -3.02 22.63 11.44
C GLN A 14 -1.87 23.39 10.78
N GLN A 15 -0.65 23.04 11.17
CA GLN A 15 0.55 23.47 10.49
C GLN A 15 0.46 22.98 9.04
N PRO A 16 0.48 23.87 8.02
CA PRO A 16 0.48 23.40 6.64
C PRO A 16 1.80 22.67 6.40
N CYS A 17 1.72 21.46 5.87
CA CYS A 17 2.89 20.71 5.45
C CYS A 17 3.50 21.39 4.20
N VAL A 18 4.25 22.47 4.43
CA VAL A 18 4.99 23.19 3.39
C VAL A 18 6.33 22.49 3.18
N ARG A 19 6.33 21.35 2.49
CA ARG A 19 7.50 20.82 1.76
C ARG A 19 7.03 19.63 0.91
N GLY A 20 7.00 19.81 -0.41
CA GLY A 20 6.39 18.91 -1.39
C GLY A 20 6.99 17.50 -1.49
N GLY A 21 6.79 16.69 -0.45
CA GLY A 21 7.05 15.25 -0.45
C GLY A 21 5.94 14.51 0.29
N PHE A 22 5.62 13.31 -0.17
CA PHE A 22 4.60 12.40 0.37
C PHE A 22 4.72 12.12 1.88
N SER A 23 5.89 12.35 2.48
CA SER A 23 6.21 11.98 3.87
C SER A 23 6.01 13.07 4.92
N CYS A 24 5.56 14.27 4.55
CA CYS A 24 5.41 15.39 5.50
C CYS A 24 3.97 15.59 6.04
N CYS A 25 2.99 14.87 5.50
CA CYS A 25 1.60 14.95 5.92
C CYS A 25 1.37 13.94 7.06
N ALA A 26 1.20 14.42 8.29
CA ALA A 26 0.80 13.58 9.40
C ALA A 26 -0.70 13.27 9.32
N TYR A 27 -1.09 12.01 9.59
CA TYR A 27 -2.50 11.65 9.72
C TYR A 27 -3.15 12.43 10.87
N THR A 28 -4.35 12.94 10.64
CA THR A 28 -5.19 13.44 11.72
C THR A 28 -5.66 12.29 12.61
N ALA A 29 -6.03 12.56 13.87
CA ALA A 29 -6.50 11.51 14.78
C ALA A 29 -7.74 10.76 14.24
N GLU A 30 -8.60 11.47 13.51
CA GLU A 30 -9.82 10.93 12.91
C GLU A 30 -9.50 10.04 11.70
N GLU A 31 -8.65 10.50 10.78
CA GLU A 31 -8.18 9.69 9.65
C GLU A 31 -7.43 8.44 10.13
N HIS A 32 -6.57 8.59 11.15
CA HIS A 32 -5.84 7.47 11.72
C HIS A 32 -6.80 6.39 12.24
N GLN A 33 -7.86 6.78 12.96
CA GLN A 33 -8.86 5.84 13.46
C GLN A 33 -9.66 5.21 12.31
N ALA A 34 -10.10 6.00 11.33
CA ALA A 34 -10.86 5.50 10.19
C ALA A 34 -10.06 4.48 9.35
N VAL A 35 -8.80 4.79 9.05
CA VAL A 35 -7.88 3.88 8.35
C VAL A 35 -7.64 2.62 9.18
N HIS A 36 -7.44 2.77 10.49
CA HIS A 36 -7.26 1.64 11.39
C HIS A 36 -8.44 0.68 11.35
N ASP A 37 -9.67 1.21 11.43
CA ASP A 37 -10.88 0.39 11.42
C ASP A 37 -11.14 -0.25 10.05
N ALA A 38 -10.85 0.46 8.95
CA ALA A 38 -10.97 -0.07 7.59
C ALA A 38 -10.03 -1.25 7.35
N LEU A 39 -8.77 -1.17 7.79
CA LEU A 39 -7.77 -2.23 7.61
C LEU A 39 -8.07 -3.52 8.40
N ARG A 40 -8.95 -3.46 9.41
CA ARG A 40 -9.39 -4.65 10.16
C ARG A 40 -10.46 -5.45 9.43
N GLN A 41 -11.09 -4.87 8.41
CA GLN A 41 -12.13 -5.54 7.65
C GLN A 41 -11.54 -6.61 6.73
N LYS A 42 -12.20 -7.76 6.66
CA LYS A 42 -11.83 -8.81 5.70
C LYS A 42 -12.41 -8.45 4.34
N LEU A 43 -11.63 -8.68 3.29
CA LEU A 43 -12.11 -8.53 1.92
C LEU A 43 -13.21 -9.55 1.63
N GLY A 44 -14.24 -9.10 0.91
CA GLY A 44 -15.30 -9.96 0.42
C GLY A 44 -14.80 -10.93 -0.67
N PRO A 45 -15.58 -11.99 -0.96
CA PRO A 45 -15.23 -12.98 -1.97
C PRO A 45 -15.04 -12.40 -3.38
N GLU A 46 -15.63 -11.24 -3.69
CA GLU A 46 -15.50 -10.53 -4.96
C GLU A 46 -14.08 -10.03 -5.27
N TYR A 47 -13.23 -9.90 -4.24
CA TYR A 47 -11.82 -9.53 -4.40
C TYR A 47 -10.90 -10.73 -4.58
N ILE A 48 -11.43 -11.96 -4.43
CA ILE A 48 -10.66 -13.19 -4.36
C ILE A 48 -10.78 -13.94 -5.68
N SER A 49 -9.70 -13.96 -6.44
CA SER A 49 -9.55 -14.80 -7.63
C SER A 49 -8.91 -16.14 -7.27
N THR A 50 -9.21 -17.19 -8.03
CA THR A 50 -8.64 -18.53 -7.81
C THR A 50 -8.02 -19.07 -9.08
N ARG A 51 -6.84 -19.68 -8.97
CA ARG A 51 -6.21 -20.44 -10.06
C ARG A 51 -5.91 -21.87 -9.63
N VAL A 52 -5.86 -22.78 -10.60
CA VAL A 52 -5.39 -24.15 -10.38
C VAL A 52 -3.85 -24.14 -10.42
N ALA A 53 -3.22 -24.68 -9.38
CA ALA A 53 -1.79 -24.88 -9.26
C ALA A 53 -1.41 -26.32 -9.65
N GLY A 54 -0.09 -26.60 -9.67
CA GLY A 54 0.42 -27.95 -9.85
C GLY A 54 -0.18 -28.93 -8.85
N GLY A 55 -0.50 -30.15 -9.29
CA GLY A 55 -1.15 -31.16 -8.45
C GLY A 55 -2.65 -30.93 -8.21
N GLY A 56 -3.31 -30.05 -8.97
CA GLY A 56 -4.76 -29.86 -8.93
C GLY A 56 -5.28 -29.03 -7.74
N GLN A 57 -4.38 -28.49 -6.91
CA GLN A 57 -4.76 -27.61 -5.81
C GLN A 57 -5.22 -26.24 -6.32
N ARG A 58 -6.16 -25.62 -5.61
CA ARG A 58 -6.63 -24.27 -5.90
C ARG A 58 -5.92 -23.26 -5.01
N VAL A 59 -5.37 -22.21 -5.61
CA VAL A 59 -4.70 -21.12 -4.91
C VAL A 59 -5.49 -19.84 -5.10
N CYS A 60 -5.87 -19.23 -3.97
CA CYS A 60 -6.56 -17.94 -3.94
C CYS A 60 -5.54 -16.79 -3.96
N TYR A 61 -5.83 -15.73 -4.71
CA TYR A 61 -5.02 -14.52 -4.79
C TYR A 61 -5.91 -13.31 -5.06
N ILE A 62 -5.35 -12.10 -4.87
CA ILE A 62 -6.01 -10.84 -5.23
C ILE A 62 -5.32 -10.31 -6.49
N GLU A 63 -6.12 -9.86 -7.45
CA GLU A 63 -5.61 -9.28 -8.69
C GLU A 63 -4.94 -7.93 -8.44
N GLY A 64 -3.83 -7.66 -9.14
CA GLY A 64 -3.03 -6.45 -8.90
C GLY A 64 -3.83 -5.15 -9.03
N HIS A 65 -4.70 -5.05 -10.03
CA HIS A 65 -5.54 -3.86 -10.22
C HIS A 65 -6.50 -3.61 -9.05
N ARG A 66 -6.98 -4.68 -8.39
CA ARG A 66 -7.85 -4.57 -7.22
C ARG A 66 -7.10 -4.00 -6.02
N VAL A 67 -5.87 -4.46 -5.80
CA VAL A 67 -5.02 -3.93 -4.72
C VAL A 67 -4.71 -2.45 -4.93
N ILE A 68 -4.43 -2.04 -6.17
CA ILE A 68 -4.18 -0.64 -6.52
C ILE A 68 -5.42 0.23 -6.25
N SER A 69 -6.61 -0.22 -6.68
CA SER A 69 -7.86 0.48 -6.40
C SER A 69 -8.13 0.60 -4.90
N LEU A 70 -7.94 -0.48 -4.14
CA LEU A 70 -8.12 -0.48 -2.68
C LEU A 70 -7.16 0.50 -1.99
N ALA A 71 -5.89 0.56 -2.40
CA ALA A 71 -4.94 1.52 -1.84
C ALA A 71 -5.36 2.98 -2.13
N ASN A 72 -5.87 3.26 -3.32
CA ASN A 72 -6.41 4.57 -3.67
C ASN A 72 -7.66 4.93 -2.86
N GLU A 73 -8.52 3.97 -2.55
CA GLU A 73 -9.72 4.19 -1.73
C GLU A 73 -9.38 4.40 -0.25
N MET A 74 -8.40 3.66 0.28
CA MET A 74 -8.01 3.73 1.70
C MET A 74 -7.12 4.93 2.03
N PHE A 75 -6.14 5.23 1.17
CA PHE A 75 -5.11 6.25 1.43
C PHE A 75 -5.24 7.47 0.51
N GLY A 76 -6.10 7.42 -0.52
CA GLY A 76 -6.14 8.43 -1.57
C GLY A 76 -5.03 8.23 -2.61
N TYR A 77 -5.24 8.70 -3.84
CA TYR A 77 -4.27 8.55 -4.94
C TYR A 77 -2.89 9.17 -4.65
N ASN A 78 -2.82 10.12 -3.71
CA ASN A 78 -1.61 10.82 -3.29
C ASN A 78 -1.15 10.45 -1.86
N GLY A 79 -1.82 9.50 -1.18
CA GLY A 79 -1.45 9.11 0.19
C GLY A 79 -0.67 7.80 0.29
N TRP A 80 -0.35 7.16 -0.84
CA TRP A 80 0.53 5.99 -0.87
C TRP A 80 1.52 6.08 -2.03
N SER A 81 2.63 5.35 -1.89
CA SER A 81 3.64 5.21 -2.93
C SER A 81 4.32 3.85 -2.81
N HIS A 82 4.91 3.40 -3.90
CA HIS A 82 5.68 2.16 -3.96
C HIS A 82 6.94 2.40 -4.81
N SER A 83 8.05 1.78 -4.41
CA SER A 83 9.28 1.74 -5.19
C SER A 83 9.83 0.32 -5.26
N ILE A 84 10.43 -0.03 -6.40
CA ILE A 84 11.17 -1.28 -6.57
C ILE A 84 12.64 -0.97 -6.25
N THR A 85 13.13 -1.48 -5.13
CA THR A 85 14.51 -1.23 -4.70
C THR A 85 15.52 -2.09 -5.45
N GLN A 86 15.18 -3.35 -5.68
CA GLN A 86 16.02 -4.34 -6.36
C GLN A 86 15.13 -5.42 -6.97
N GLN A 87 15.46 -5.86 -8.17
CA GLN A 87 14.78 -6.97 -8.83
C GLN A 87 15.82 -7.83 -9.53
N ASP A 88 16.09 -9.01 -8.96
CA ASP A 88 17.07 -9.95 -9.49
C ASP A 88 16.41 -11.04 -10.35
N VAL A 89 17.06 -11.45 -11.43
CA VAL A 89 16.60 -12.53 -12.30
C VAL A 89 17.17 -13.86 -11.79
N VAL A 90 16.31 -14.70 -11.21
CA VAL A 90 16.73 -15.88 -10.43
C VAL A 90 17.00 -17.15 -11.27
N SER A 91 16.54 -17.23 -12.53
CA SER A 91 16.89 -18.37 -13.41
C SER A 91 16.81 -18.05 -14.90
N CYS A 92 17.96 -18.16 -15.58
CA CYS A 92 18.12 -18.00 -17.02
C CYS A 92 18.49 -19.37 -17.64
N TRP A 93 17.54 -20.24 -17.96
CA TRP A 93 17.87 -21.48 -18.70
C TRP A 93 18.45 -21.24 -20.12
N LEU A 94 18.48 -20.00 -20.61
CA LEU A 94 18.95 -19.65 -21.96
C LEU A 94 20.30 -18.90 -22.02
N ASN A 95 20.89 -18.46 -20.91
CA ASN A 95 22.15 -17.69 -20.98
C ASN A 95 23.43 -18.53 -20.85
N PHE A 96 23.33 -19.86 -20.65
CA PHE A 96 24.52 -20.70 -20.43
C PHE A 96 24.57 -22.03 -21.19
N SER A 97 23.67 -22.32 -22.13
CA SER A 97 23.86 -23.55 -22.91
C SER A 97 24.90 -23.44 -24.01
N ILE A 98 25.10 -22.31 -24.71
CA ILE A 98 26.05 -22.30 -25.83
C ILE A 98 26.65 -20.89 -26.11
N PRO A 99 27.74 -20.45 -25.46
CA PRO A 99 28.86 -19.89 -26.19
C PRO A 99 29.63 -21.09 -26.74
N PHE A 100 29.18 -21.59 -27.90
CA PHE A 100 29.76 -22.75 -28.60
C PHE A 100 31.28 -22.64 -28.63
N LEU A 101 32.00 -23.72 -28.33
CA LEU A 101 33.37 -23.91 -28.82
C LEU A 101 34.27 -22.66 -28.73
N ARG A 102 34.58 -22.16 -27.53
CA ARG A 102 35.61 -21.10 -27.38
C ARG A 102 37.01 -21.61 -27.04
N ASP A 103 37.19 -22.89 -26.72
CA ASP A 103 38.54 -23.47 -26.64
C ASP A 103 38.48 -25.01 -26.55
N ARG A 104 38.45 -25.68 -27.71
CA ARG A 104 39.08 -26.99 -27.95
C ARG A 104 38.94 -27.39 -29.41
#